data_AF-A0A1V5LCQ9-F1
#
_entry.id   AF-A0A1V5LCQ9-F1
#
_cell.length_a   1.000
_cell.length_b   1.000
_cell.length_c   1.000
_cell.angle_alpha   90.00
_cell.angle_beta   90.00
_cell.angle_gamma   90.00
#
_symmetry.space_group_name_H-M   'P 1'
#
loop_
_entity.id
_entity.type
_entity.pdbx_description
1 polymer ?
#
loop_
_entity_poly.entity_id
_entity_poly.type
_entity_poly.pdbx_seq_one_letter_code
_entity_poly.pdbx_strand_id
1 'polypeptide(L)'
;MNEELFHSLRRAFIIFPEIGIVLLQKEKTFSHKEILQNMGYDKENIKKMIKNYPRGYFKDNELVLYQDDFNQLSKENLNIVKNVFEDFKNLFNLNENTKIYSGVIKGKIGEIWQPDKRIFI
;
A
#
# COMPACT_ATOMS: atom_id res chain seq x y z
N MET A 1 6.21 16.74 7.84
CA MET A 1 6.60 15.46 8.48
C MET A 1 7.70 14.84 7.62
N ASN A 2 8.85 14.44 8.20
CA ASN A 2 9.92 13.82 7.41
C ASN A 2 9.43 12.45 6.85
N GLU A 3 9.82 12.11 5.63
CA GLU A 3 9.49 10.85 4.94
C GLU A 3 9.85 9.65 5.83
N GLU A 4 11.04 9.64 6.42
CA GLU A 4 11.50 8.58 7.31
C GLU A 4 10.56 8.32 8.50
N LEU A 5 10.01 9.39 9.10
CA LEU A 5 9.03 9.29 10.19
C LEU A 5 7.68 8.75 9.69
N PHE A 6 7.26 9.06 8.47
CA PHE A 6 6.07 8.45 7.88
C PHE A 6 6.27 6.94 7.68
N HIS A 7 7.45 6.54 7.21
CA HIS A 7 7.79 5.15 7.00
C HIS A 7 7.86 4.33 8.30
N SER A 8 8.27 4.94 9.41
CA SER A 8 8.30 4.25 10.72
C SER A 8 6.92 4.07 11.36
N LEU A 9 5.94 4.90 10.98
CA LEU A 9 4.60 4.90 11.58
C LEU A 9 3.57 4.07 10.78
N ARG A 10 3.96 3.52 9.63
CA ARG A 10 3.06 2.79 8.74
C ARG A 10 3.50 1.34 8.58
N ARG A 11 2.54 0.45 8.32
CA ARG A 11 2.84 -0.90 7.87
C ARG A 11 2.63 -1.02 6.37
N ALA A 12 3.73 -0.98 5.61
CA ALA A 12 3.70 -1.08 4.15
C ALA A 12 3.41 -2.51 3.67
N PHE A 13 2.73 -2.64 2.52
CA PHE A 13 2.52 -3.92 1.87
C PHE A 13 2.43 -3.79 0.34
N ILE A 14 2.61 -4.93 -0.35
CA ILE A 14 2.39 -5.13 -1.78
C ILE A 14 1.52 -6.37 -1.95
N ILE A 15 0.53 -6.31 -2.84
CA ILE A 15 -0.32 -7.47 -3.18
C ILE A 15 0.15 -8.03 -4.51
N PHE A 16 0.62 -9.26 -4.49
CA PHE A 16 0.97 -10.02 -5.67
C PHE A 16 -0.28 -10.79 -6.13
N PRO A 17 -0.84 -10.49 -7.32
CA PRO A 17 -2.16 -10.99 -7.72
C PRO A 17 -2.37 -12.50 -7.61
N GLU A 18 -1.31 -13.28 -7.84
CA GLU A 18 -1.36 -14.75 -7.88
C GLU A 18 -0.73 -15.42 -6.64
N ILE A 19 -0.21 -14.64 -5.70
CA ILE A 19 0.58 -15.17 -4.55
C ILE A 19 -0.04 -14.73 -3.22
N GLY A 20 -0.43 -13.47 -3.09
CA GLY A 20 -0.95 -12.91 -1.84
C GLY A 20 -0.20 -11.65 -1.40
N ILE A 21 -0.18 -11.41 -0.08
CA ILE A 21 0.29 -10.15 0.49
C ILE A 21 1.73 -10.28 1.00
N VAL A 22 2.61 -9.39 0.55
CA VAL A 22 3.92 -9.17 1.16
C VAL A 22 3.84 -7.98 2.10
N LEU A 23 4.12 -8.22 3.38
CA LEU A 23 4.13 -7.21 4.43
C LEU A 23 5.54 -6.80 4.81
N LEU A 24 5.75 -5.50 4.99
CA LEU A 24 6.96 -5.00 5.62
C LEU A 24 7.01 -5.41 7.10
N GLN A 25 8.18 -5.86 7.53
CA GLN A 25 8.47 -6.14 8.93
C GLN A 25 8.33 -4.87 9.77
N LYS A 26 7.81 -4.99 11.00
CA LYS A 26 7.43 -3.84 11.86
C LYS A 26 8.56 -2.83 12.09
N GLU A 27 9.81 -3.27 12.12
CA GLU A 27 10.98 -2.44 12.45
C GLU A 27 11.66 -1.83 11.21
N LYS A 28 11.15 -2.10 10.01
CA LYS A 28 11.74 -1.63 8.77
C LYS A 28 10.95 -0.42 8.24
N THR A 29 11.68 0.54 7.67
CA THR A 29 11.14 1.80 7.12
C THR A 29 11.21 1.84 5.58
N PHE A 30 11.33 0.69 4.94
CA PHE A 30 11.51 0.61 3.49
C PHE A 30 10.33 1.19 2.71
N SER A 31 10.65 1.85 1.60
CA SER A 31 9.73 2.14 0.52
C SER A 31 9.31 0.87 -0.20
N HIS A 32 8.21 0.93 -0.96
CA HIS A 32 7.77 -0.21 -1.77
C HIS A 32 8.80 -0.65 -2.80
N LYS A 33 9.63 0.29 -3.31
CA LYS A 33 10.73 -0.04 -4.21
C LYS A 33 11.82 -0.82 -3.48
N GLU A 34 12.20 -0.38 -2.29
CA GLU A 34 13.20 -1.06 -1.46
C GLU A 34 12.72 -2.45 -1.01
N ILE A 35 11.44 -2.62 -0.71
CA ILE A 35 10.86 -3.95 -0.45
C ILE A 35 11.15 -4.89 -1.62
N LEU A 36 10.80 -4.48 -2.84
CA LEU A 36 11.00 -5.30 -4.04
C LEU A 36 12.49 -5.53 -4.36
N GLN A 37 13.35 -4.53 -4.13
CA GLN A 37 14.80 -4.70 -4.28
C GLN A 37 15.36 -5.74 -3.30
N ASN A 38 14.91 -5.71 -2.04
CA ASN A 38 15.32 -6.69 -1.03
C ASN A 38 14.75 -8.10 -1.30
N MET A 39 13.69 -8.22 -2.10
CA MET A 39 13.20 -9.49 -2.62
C MET A 39 14.01 -10.01 -3.82
N GLY A 40 15.00 -9.24 -4.30
CA GLY A 40 15.87 -9.64 -5.41
C GLY A 40 15.37 -9.28 -6.80
N TYR A 41 14.33 -8.45 -6.93
CA TYR A 41 13.86 -8.00 -8.24
C TYR A 41 14.78 -6.95 -8.86
N ASP A 42 15.00 -7.05 -10.17
CA ASP A 42 15.70 -6.04 -10.93
C ASP A 42 14.84 -4.77 -11.16
N LYS A 43 15.49 -3.71 -11.65
CA LYS A 43 14.88 -2.39 -11.88
C LYS A 43 13.71 -2.43 -12.86
N GLU A 44 13.75 -3.26 -13.88
CA GLU A 44 12.68 -3.33 -14.88
C GLU A 44 11.44 -4.01 -14.31
N ASN A 45 11.63 -5.11 -13.59
CA ASN A 45 10.57 -5.83 -12.91
C ASN A 45 9.95 -4.99 -11.79
N ILE A 46 10.77 -4.28 -11.00
CA ILE A 46 10.26 -3.31 -10.00
C ILE A 46 9.37 -2.26 -10.66
N LYS A 47 9.80 -1.69 -11.79
CA LYS A 47 9.01 -0.68 -12.50
C LYS A 47 7.67 -1.24 -12.96
N LYS A 48 7.64 -2.46 -13.51
CA LYS A 48 6.40 -3.14 -13.92
C LYS A 48 5.48 -3.41 -12.72
N MET A 49 6.02 -3.92 -11.62
CA MET A 49 5.25 -4.23 -10.41
C MET A 49 4.68 -2.98 -9.75
N ILE A 50 5.48 -1.93 -9.59
CA ILE A 50 5.00 -0.65 -9.06
C ILE A 50 3.88 -0.08 -9.95
N LYS A 51 4.02 -0.19 -11.28
CA LYS A 51 3.00 0.28 -12.21
C LYS A 51 1.68 -0.50 -12.09
N ASN A 52 1.77 -1.82 -11.97
CA ASN A 52 0.63 -2.70 -12.20
C ASN A 52 -0.01 -3.27 -10.93
N TYR A 53 0.74 -3.44 -9.84
CA TYR A 53 0.25 -4.16 -8.66
C TYR A 53 -0.38 -3.23 -7.63
N PRO A 54 -1.46 -3.66 -6.95
CA PRO A 54 -1.98 -2.96 -5.81
C PRO A 54 -0.96 -3.00 -4.67
N ARG A 55 -0.78 -1.85 -4.03
CA ARG A 55 0.09 -1.73 -2.86
C ARG A 55 -0.46 -0.67 -1.93
N GLY A 56 0.06 -0.62 -0.72
CA GLY A 56 -0.49 0.30 0.25
C GLY A 56 0.24 0.32 1.57
N TYR A 57 -0.44 0.92 2.54
CA TYR A 57 -0.04 0.89 3.93
C TYR A 57 -1.24 0.92 4.85
N PHE A 58 -1.02 0.44 6.07
CA PHE A 58 -1.94 0.62 7.18
C PHE A 58 -1.30 1.55 8.22
N LYS A 59 -2.05 2.58 8.66
CA LYS A 59 -1.62 3.55 9.68
C LYS A 59 -2.86 4.15 10.34
N ASP A 60 -2.85 4.28 11.65
CA ASP A 60 -3.91 4.98 12.44
C ASP A 60 -5.35 4.54 12.10
N ASN A 61 -5.58 3.23 11.94
CA ASN A 61 -6.87 2.65 11.52
C ASN A 61 -7.34 3.05 10.12
N GLU A 62 -6.40 3.47 9.26
CA GLU A 62 -6.63 3.77 7.86
C GLU A 62 -5.84 2.81 6.97
N LEU A 63 -6.56 2.11 6.09
CA LEU A 63 -6.00 1.26 5.05
C LEU A 63 -5.97 2.05 3.74
N VAL A 64 -4.79 2.41 3.28
CA VAL A 64 -4.61 3.22 2.07
C VAL A 64 -4.01 2.36 0.98
N LEU A 65 -4.74 2.21 -0.12
CA LEU A 65 -4.41 1.38 -1.27
C LEU A 65 -4.18 2.26 -2.50
N TYR A 66 -3.22 1.89 -3.35
CA TYR A 66 -2.93 2.63 -4.58
C TYR A 66 -2.13 1.77 -5.55
N GLN A 67 -1.99 2.27 -6.78
CA GLN A 67 -1.16 1.67 -7.82
C GLN A 67 -0.37 2.76 -8.57
N ASP A 68 0.56 2.32 -9.43
CA ASP A 68 1.37 3.21 -10.27
C ASP A 68 1.96 4.40 -9.50
N ASP A 69 1.80 5.63 -9.95
CA ASP A 69 2.26 6.81 -9.22
C ASP A 69 1.22 7.32 -8.22
N PHE A 70 0.80 6.43 -7.32
CA PHE A 70 -0.17 6.69 -6.23
C PHE A 70 -1.60 6.93 -6.70
N ASN A 71 -1.92 6.47 -7.90
CA ASN A 71 -3.26 6.52 -8.48
C ASN A 71 -4.25 5.61 -7.73
N GLN A 72 -5.53 5.93 -7.86
CA GLN A 72 -6.62 5.04 -7.47
C GLN A 72 -6.49 3.68 -8.16
N LEU A 73 -6.93 2.63 -7.48
CA LEU A 73 -6.99 1.29 -8.05
C LEU A 73 -7.91 1.24 -9.28
N SER A 74 -7.45 0.56 -10.31
CA SER A 74 -8.28 0.09 -11.42
C SER A 74 -9.32 -0.91 -10.92
N LYS A 75 -10.33 -1.20 -11.75
CA LYS A 75 -11.33 -2.24 -11.43
C LYS A 75 -10.69 -3.60 -11.21
N GLU A 76 -9.68 -3.94 -12.01
CA GLU A 76 -8.91 -5.18 -11.90
C GLU A 76 -8.17 -5.28 -10.56
N ASN A 77 -7.44 -4.22 -10.19
CA ASN A 77 -6.70 -4.19 -8.93
C ASN A 77 -7.63 -4.13 -7.71
N LEU A 78 -8.81 -3.53 -7.84
CA LEU A 78 -9.82 -3.59 -6.79
C LEU A 78 -10.34 -5.02 -6.58
N ASN A 79 -10.51 -5.80 -7.65
CA ASN A 79 -10.88 -7.22 -7.52
C ASN A 79 -9.77 -8.04 -6.86
N ILE A 80 -8.51 -7.76 -7.17
CA ILE A 80 -7.36 -8.40 -6.50
C ILE A 80 -7.38 -8.09 -4.99
N VAL A 81 -7.61 -6.82 -4.61
CA VAL A 81 -7.73 -6.45 -3.19
C VAL A 81 -8.88 -7.18 -2.51
N LYS A 82 -10.05 -7.27 -3.17
CA LYS A 82 -11.22 -7.98 -2.63
C LYS A 82 -10.90 -9.45 -2.31
N ASN A 83 -10.12 -10.11 -3.15
CA ASN A 83 -9.76 -11.51 -2.96
C ASN A 83 -8.90 -11.75 -1.70
N VAL A 84 -8.10 -10.76 -1.28
CA VAL A 84 -7.25 -10.84 -0.09
C VAL A 84 -7.76 -9.99 1.07
N PHE A 85 -8.99 -9.47 0.98
CA PHE A 85 -9.49 -8.51 1.95
C PHE A 85 -9.71 -9.12 3.34
N GLU A 86 -10.09 -10.40 3.39
CA GLU A 86 -10.21 -11.12 4.65
C GLU A 86 -8.86 -11.28 5.35
N ASP A 87 -7.78 -11.47 4.58
CA ASP A 87 -6.42 -11.46 5.13
C ASP A 87 -6.10 -10.10 5.73
N PHE A 88 -6.49 -8.99 5.09
CA PHE A 88 -6.30 -7.67 5.69
C PHE A 88 -7.05 -7.47 6.99
N LYS A 89 -8.29 -7.95 7.11
CA LYS A 89 -9.04 -7.91 8.37
C LYS A 89 -8.26 -8.58 9.49
N ASN A 90 -7.70 -9.76 9.23
CA ASN A 90 -6.93 -10.52 10.21
C ASN A 90 -5.56 -9.89 10.50
N LEU A 91 -4.83 -9.47 9.48
CA LEU A 91 -3.46 -8.94 9.58
C LEU A 91 -3.41 -7.57 10.27
N PHE A 92 -4.43 -6.74 10.06
CA PHE A 92 -4.49 -5.37 10.57
C PHE A 92 -5.57 -5.14 11.62
N ASN A 93 -6.34 -6.18 11.98
CA ASN A 93 -7.47 -6.09 12.89
C ASN A 93 -8.48 -5.01 12.47
N LEU A 94 -8.85 -5.03 11.17
CA LEU A 94 -9.79 -4.05 10.63
C LEU A 94 -11.17 -4.21 11.28
N ASN A 95 -11.82 -3.09 11.55
CA ASN A 95 -13.12 -3.01 12.20
C ASN A 95 -14.04 -2.03 11.47
N GLU A 96 -15.26 -1.86 11.96
CA GLU A 96 -16.27 -0.97 11.40
C GLU A 96 -15.84 0.51 11.33
N ASN A 97 -14.87 0.90 12.16
CA ASN A 97 -14.32 2.26 12.18
C ASN A 97 -13.10 2.41 11.26
N THR A 98 -12.58 1.32 10.70
CA THR A 98 -11.48 1.38 9.75
C THR A 98 -11.91 2.13 8.50
N LYS A 99 -11.12 3.12 8.10
CA LYS A 99 -11.33 3.82 6.83
C LYS A 99 -10.46 3.22 5.75
N ILE A 100 -11.05 2.95 4.59
CA ILE A 100 -10.34 2.39 3.44
C ILE A 100 -10.32 3.42 2.33
N TYR A 101 -9.14 3.63 1.77
CA TYR A 101 -8.92 4.63 0.73
C TYR A 101 -8.24 4.01 -0.49
N SER A 102 -8.55 4.59 -1.65
CA SER A 102 -7.93 4.31 -2.93
C SER A 102 -7.29 5.59 -3.45
N GLY A 103 -6.02 5.51 -3.82
CA GLY A 103 -5.20 6.63 -4.28
C GLY A 103 -4.65 7.50 -3.15
N VAL A 104 -3.58 8.23 -3.47
CA VAL A 104 -2.99 9.23 -2.57
C VAL A 104 -2.70 10.50 -3.35
N ILE A 105 -3.20 11.62 -2.84
CA ILE A 105 -2.90 12.95 -3.34
C ILE A 105 -1.54 13.36 -2.78
N LYS A 106 -0.56 13.49 -3.67
CA LYS A 106 0.77 13.98 -3.32
C LYS A 106 0.68 15.45 -2.91
N GLY A 107 1.11 15.73 -1.68
CA GLY A 107 1.38 17.09 -1.25
C GLY A 107 2.74 17.59 -1.76
N LYS A 108 3.15 18.78 -1.33
CA LYS A 108 4.52 19.25 -1.54
C LYS A 108 5.52 18.38 -0.78
N ILE A 109 6.79 18.43 -1.20
CA ILE A 109 7.88 17.76 -0.47
C ILE A 109 7.88 18.24 0.99
N GLY A 110 7.70 17.31 1.93
CA GLY A 110 7.60 17.58 3.38
C GLY A 110 6.17 17.60 3.96
N GLU A 111 5.13 17.60 3.11
CA GLU A 111 3.73 17.49 3.55
C GLU A 111 3.30 16.03 3.71
N ILE A 112 2.34 15.78 4.61
CA ILE A 112 1.73 14.45 4.76
C ILE A 112 0.78 14.24 3.59
N TRP A 113 1.04 13.21 2.79
CA TRP A 113 0.23 12.90 1.63
C TRP A 113 -1.17 12.45 2.07
N GLN A 114 -2.20 12.94 1.38
CA GLN A 114 -3.58 12.75 1.78
C GLN A 114 -4.20 11.59 1.01
N PRO A 115 -4.94 10.68 1.66
CA PRO A 115 -5.72 9.70 0.94
C PRO A 115 -6.70 10.39 -0.04
N ASP A 116 -6.83 9.86 -1.25
CA ASP A 116 -7.64 10.49 -2.31
C ASP A 116 -9.13 10.18 -2.13
N LYS A 117 -9.53 8.91 -2.31
CA LYS A 117 -10.94 8.53 -2.33
C LYS A 117 -11.26 7.45 -1.32
N ARG A 118 -12.24 7.71 -0.44
CA ARG A 118 -12.79 6.68 0.46
C ARG A 118 -13.56 5.64 -0.37
N ILE A 119 -13.31 4.37 -0.07
CA ILE A 119 -13.95 3.23 -0.73
C ILE A 119 -14.51 2.24 0.29
N PHE A 120 -15.38 1.35 -0.18
CA PHE A 120 -15.97 0.27 0.58
C PHE A 120 -15.69 -1.03 -0.17
N ILE A 121 -15.19 -2.04 0.55
CA ILE A 121 -14.73 -3.33 0.02
C ILE A 121 -15.57 -4.43 0.64
#